data_AF-A0AAV4CJP2-F1
#
_entry.id   AF-A0AAV4CJP2-F1
#
_cell.length_a   1.000
_cell.length_b   1.000
_cell.length_c   1.000
_cell.angle_alpha   90.00
_cell.angle_beta   90.00
_cell.angle_gamma   90.00
#
_symmetry.space_group_name_H-M   'P 1'
#
loop_
_entity.id
_entity.type
_entity.pdbx_description
1 polymer ?
#
loop_
_entity_poly.entity_id
_entity_poly.type
_entity_poly.pdbx_seq_one_letter_code
_entity_poly.pdbx_strand_id
1 'polypeptide(L)'
;MHPRLFQYLDAVWGPHSIDRFASMNTTLCPRYNSLYLDPFTCGVDALHQSDWATENNFVNAPIRLVDRVLEIICSPEAYATVIAPAWRAKTWYQKLKELSIGPPIRLPQASQFCIPHSIAMPEALKNHRDLCLKKLRQKAITLLALAAMCRPSDLAPRVGLFRNQVLFKPNGCLAAQFFGTKNDSDRHGFEVQIDPSSNPLTDPVSCLREYIEKTKIHVGVTGPLFVNTTPPYMAMSAASVSSVLRDSIKEAGLGSEFTARCFRPTGATAAVLGGVAAHTARSLGRWKTDDVLFNRYVFPLDSDSITDKMFSVKLT
;
A
#
# COMPACT_ATOMS: atom_id res chain seq x y z
N MET A 1 -8.33 7.64 10.65
CA MET A 1 -9.16 6.42 10.66
C MET A 1 -10.16 6.51 9.53
N HIS A 2 -10.56 5.41 8.89
CA HIS A 2 -11.56 5.47 7.81
C HIS A 2 -12.99 5.71 8.35
N PRO A 3 -13.83 6.56 7.72
CA PRO A 3 -15.20 6.83 8.17
C PRO A 3 -16.08 5.61 8.41
N ARG A 4 -15.99 4.53 7.60
CA ARG A 4 -16.79 3.31 7.85
C ARG A 4 -16.34 2.55 9.10
N LEU A 5 -15.03 2.50 9.35
CA LEU A 5 -14.51 1.89 10.56
C LEU A 5 -14.93 2.72 11.77
N PHE A 6 -14.88 4.04 11.66
CA PHE A 6 -15.43 4.93 12.68
C PHE A 6 -16.93 4.72 12.88
N GLN A 7 -17.75 4.66 11.83
CA GLN A 7 -19.19 4.39 11.93
C GLN A 7 -19.49 3.06 12.63
N TYR A 8 -18.68 2.03 12.37
CA TYR A 8 -18.79 0.76 13.10
C TYR A 8 -18.49 0.92 14.59
N LEU A 9 -17.40 1.63 14.94
CA LEU A 9 -17.07 1.91 16.33
C LEU A 9 -18.11 2.81 17.01
N ASP A 10 -18.68 3.75 16.26
CA ASP A 10 -19.74 4.66 16.68
C ASP A 10 -21.07 3.93 16.90
N ALA A 11 -21.37 2.91 16.09
CA ALA A 11 -22.53 2.05 16.33
C ALA A 11 -22.37 1.18 17.59
N VAL A 12 -21.14 0.89 18.02
CA VAL A 12 -20.87 0.03 19.19
C VAL A 12 -20.73 0.85 20.48
N TRP A 13 -20.02 1.98 20.43
CA TRP A 13 -19.66 2.79 21.61
C TRP A 13 -20.03 4.27 21.49
N GLY A 14 -20.65 4.66 20.38
CA GLY A 14 -21.11 6.02 20.16
C GLY A 14 -22.54 6.30 20.67
N PRO A 15 -23.13 7.43 20.27
CA PRO A 15 -22.52 8.42 19.38
C PRO A 15 -21.35 9.14 20.05
N HIS A 16 -20.21 9.22 19.38
CA HIS A 16 -19.08 10.02 19.83
C HIS A 16 -19.40 11.49 19.58
N SER A 17 -19.31 12.30 20.63
CA SER A 17 -19.68 13.70 20.56
C SER A 17 -18.55 14.58 20.02
N ILE A 18 -17.29 14.12 20.14
CA ILE A 18 -16.12 14.91 19.77
C ILE A 18 -14.92 14.05 19.35
N ASP A 19 -14.24 14.48 18.27
CA ASP A 19 -12.95 13.94 17.83
C ASP A 19 -11.81 14.76 18.43
N ARG A 20 -11.07 14.17 19.36
CA ARG A 20 -10.06 14.90 20.14
C ARG A 20 -8.78 15.19 19.35
N PHE A 21 -8.48 14.46 18.28
CA PHE A 21 -7.19 14.62 17.56
C PHE A 21 -7.40 14.71 16.05
N ALA A 22 -8.11 15.75 15.61
CA ALA A 22 -8.45 15.95 14.21
C ALA A 22 -8.24 17.39 13.71
N SER A 23 -8.48 17.61 12.42
CA SER A 23 -8.64 18.94 11.82
C SER A 23 -9.97 19.00 11.06
N MET A 24 -10.30 20.16 10.51
CA MET A 24 -11.49 20.32 9.65
C MET A 24 -11.59 19.23 8.57
N ASN A 25 -10.45 18.81 8.02
CA ASN A 25 -10.40 17.87 6.89
C ASN A 25 -10.37 16.39 7.32
N THR A 26 -10.19 16.11 8.62
CA THR A 26 -10.01 14.73 9.11
C THR A 26 -10.95 14.36 10.24
N THR A 27 -11.77 15.28 10.73
CA THR A 27 -12.72 15.02 11.81
C THR A 27 -13.73 13.95 11.37
N LEU A 28 -14.01 13.03 12.28
CA LEU A 28 -15.03 12.01 12.11
C LEU A 28 -16.30 12.30 12.93
N CYS A 29 -16.23 13.31 13.81
CA CYS A 29 -17.33 13.78 14.65
C CYS A 29 -17.80 15.19 14.23
N PRO A 30 -19.01 15.61 14.61
CA PRO A 30 -19.50 16.97 14.36
C PRO A 30 -18.66 18.06 15.03
N ARG A 31 -18.06 17.74 16.18
CA ARG A 31 -17.14 18.61 16.93
C ARG A 31 -15.75 18.00 16.95
N TYR A 32 -14.71 18.82 16.97
CA TYR A 32 -13.33 18.35 17.07
C TYR A 32 -12.41 19.34 17.78
N ASN A 33 -11.31 18.82 18.33
CA ASN A 33 -10.15 19.60 18.74
C ASN A 33 -9.01 19.43 17.73
N SER A 34 -8.28 20.52 17.48
CA SER A 34 -7.19 20.57 16.51
C SER A 34 -5.89 21.01 17.14
N LEU A 35 -4.76 20.55 16.57
CA LEU A 35 -3.44 20.92 17.09
C LEU A 35 -3.13 22.42 16.93
N TYR A 36 -3.67 23.04 15.88
CA TYR A 36 -3.52 24.46 15.57
C TYR A 36 -4.89 25.12 15.45
N LEU A 37 -4.92 26.45 15.53
CA LEU A 37 -6.12 27.23 15.28
C LEU A 37 -6.69 26.89 13.90
N ASP A 38 -7.92 26.43 13.89
CA ASP A 38 -8.68 26.01 12.72
C ASP A 38 -10.07 26.68 12.82
N PRO A 39 -10.65 27.19 11.72
CA PRO A 39 -11.88 27.99 11.76
C PRO A 39 -13.08 27.38 12.50
N PHE A 40 -13.18 26.04 12.58
CA PHE A 40 -14.30 25.37 13.23
C PHE A 40 -13.89 24.48 14.41
N THR A 41 -12.65 24.63 14.91
CA THR A 41 -12.21 23.88 16.07
C THR A 41 -12.97 24.27 17.34
N CYS A 42 -13.36 23.29 18.14
CA CYS A 42 -13.92 23.52 19.47
C CYS A 42 -12.85 23.87 20.50
N GLY A 43 -11.57 23.70 20.17
CA GLY A 43 -10.46 24.03 21.06
C GLY A 43 -9.13 23.59 20.46
N VAL A 44 -8.11 24.44 20.63
CA VAL A 44 -6.74 24.13 20.23
C VAL A 44 -6.08 23.28 21.31
N ASP A 45 -5.40 22.22 20.88
CA ASP A 45 -4.74 21.22 21.71
C ASP A 45 -5.71 20.49 22.66
N ALA A 46 -6.04 19.26 22.28
CA ALA A 46 -6.93 18.37 23.03
C ALA A 46 -6.51 18.17 24.49
N LEU A 47 -5.20 18.16 24.78
CA LEU A 47 -4.69 17.84 26.10
C LEU A 47 -4.95 18.95 27.13
N HIS A 48 -5.31 20.15 26.66
CA HIS A 48 -5.62 21.31 27.51
C HIS A 48 -7.13 21.54 27.69
N GLN A 49 -7.97 20.70 27.08
CA GLN A 49 -9.42 20.82 27.21
C GLN A 49 -9.86 20.25 28.57
N SER A 50 -10.87 20.87 29.18
CA SER A 50 -11.41 20.48 30.50
C SER A 50 -12.66 19.61 30.43
N ASP A 51 -13.25 19.45 29.24
CA ASP A 51 -14.56 18.82 29.01
C ASP A 51 -14.47 17.32 28.70
N TRP A 52 -13.34 16.66 28.97
CA TRP A 52 -13.15 15.24 28.66
C TRP A 52 -14.17 14.34 29.37
N ALA A 53 -14.49 14.62 30.65
CA ALA A 53 -15.41 13.80 31.43
C ALA A 53 -16.89 13.93 31.01
N THR A 54 -17.24 15.03 30.34
CA THR A 54 -18.63 15.34 29.95
C THR A 54 -18.96 14.91 28.52
N GLU A 55 -17.99 14.35 27.80
CA GLU A 55 -18.09 14.06 26.37
C GLU A 55 -17.83 12.56 26.12
N ASN A 56 -18.39 12.04 25.03
CA ASN A 56 -18.03 10.70 24.53
C ASN A 56 -16.88 10.84 23.53
N ASN A 57 -15.67 10.58 24.01
CA ASN A 57 -14.45 10.99 23.32
C ASN A 57 -14.01 9.96 22.28
N PHE A 58 -13.86 10.38 21.02
CA PHE A 58 -13.12 9.62 20.03
C PHE A 58 -11.65 10.06 20.03
N VAL A 59 -10.72 9.10 20.21
CA VAL A 59 -9.30 9.41 20.39
C VAL A 59 -8.43 8.61 19.43
N ASN A 60 -8.03 9.26 18.34
CA ASN A 60 -7.03 8.76 17.39
C ASN A 60 -5.71 9.57 17.47
N ALA A 61 -5.10 9.56 18.65
CA ALA A 61 -3.94 10.37 18.97
C ALA A 61 -2.63 9.88 18.30
N PRO A 62 -1.66 10.77 18.03
CA PRO A 62 -0.29 10.35 17.75
C PRO A 62 0.25 9.45 18.86
N ILE A 63 0.91 8.34 18.49
CA ILE A 63 1.40 7.29 19.41
C ILE A 63 2.20 7.82 20.61
N ARG A 64 2.96 8.90 20.41
CA ARG A 64 3.79 9.53 21.47
C ARG A 64 2.97 10.22 22.57
N LEU A 65 1.68 10.46 22.33
CA LEU A 65 0.78 11.16 23.25
C LEU A 65 -0.16 10.20 23.99
N VAL A 66 -0.13 8.90 23.70
CA VAL A 66 -1.04 7.92 24.31
C VAL A 66 -0.90 7.90 25.83
N ASP A 67 0.31 7.96 26.37
CA ASP A 67 0.50 8.04 27.84
C ASP A 67 -0.17 9.28 28.45
N ARG A 68 -0.08 10.43 27.79
CA ARG A 68 -0.69 11.69 28.26
C ARG A 68 -2.21 11.67 28.14
N VAL A 69 -2.74 11.08 27.07
CA VAL A 69 -4.18 10.81 26.94
C VAL A 69 -4.65 9.91 28.09
N LEU A 70 -3.89 8.86 28.42
CA LEU A 70 -4.23 7.96 29.53
C LEU A 70 -4.31 8.71 30.86
N GLU A 71 -3.40 9.65 31.11
CA GLU A 71 -3.44 10.49 32.31
C GLU A 71 -4.70 11.35 32.36
N ILE A 72 -5.10 11.93 31.21
CA ILE A 72 -6.32 12.75 31.09
C ILE A 72 -7.59 11.93 31.16
N ILE A 73 -7.65 10.68 30.71
CA ILE A 73 -8.89 9.89 30.84
C ILE A 73 -9.01 9.22 32.21
N CYS A 74 -7.88 8.95 32.91
CA CYS A 74 -7.88 8.38 34.25
C CYS A 74 -8.23 9.42 35.32
N SER A 75 -7.66 10.63 35.24
CA SER A 75 -7.82 11.63 36.31
C SER A 75 -9.26 12.15 36.50
N PRO A 76 -10.11 12.21 35.45
CA PRO A 76 -11.50 12.61 35.55
C PRO A 76 -12.48 11.50 35.10
N GLU A 77 -12.05 10.23 35.08
CA GLU A 77 -12.85 9.06 34.66
C GLU A 77 -13.65 9.28 33.36
N ALA A 78 -12.97 9.72 32.30
CA ALA A 78 -13.61 10.04 31.03
C ALA A 78 -13.92 8.80 30.19
N TYR A 79 -15.10 8.77 29.55
CA TYR A 79 -15.44 7.77 28.55
C TYR A 79 -14.71 8.06 27.23
N ALA A 80 -13.89 7.12 26.76
CA ALA A 80 -13.12 7.30 25.54
C ALA A 80 -12.95 6.02 24.74
N THR A 81 -13.18 6.10 23.43
CA THR A 81 -12.73 5.09 22.47
C THR A 81 -11.33 5.46 21.97
N VAL A 82 -10.32 4.75 22.47
CA VAL A 82 -8.91 5.01 22.17
C VAL A 82 -8.39 4.06 21.08
N ILE A 83 -7.88 4.65 20.00
CA ILE A 83 -7.25 3.92 18.92
C ILE A 83 -5.74 3.82 19.19
N ALA A 84 -5.26 2.60 19.41
CA ALA A 84 -3.84 2.35 19.70
C ALA A 84 -3.33 1.04 19.07
N PRO A 85 -2.04 0.96 18.69
CA PRO A 85 -1.45 -0.30 18.25
C PRO A 85 -1.46 -1.37 19.34
N ALA A 86 -1.62 -2.64 18.96
CA ALA A 86 -1.56 -3.75 19.92
C ALA A 86 -0.11 -4.14 20.34
N TRP A 87 0.68 -3.17 20.81
CA TRP A 87 2.08 -3.37 21.18
C TRP A 87 2.23 -3.79 22.64
N ARG A 88 2.21 -5.12 22.87
CA ARG A 88 2.26 -5.73 24.22
C ARG A 88 3.43 -5.29 25.11
N ALA A 89 4.54 -4.88 24.50
CA ALA A 89 5.75 -4.44 25.22
C ALA A 89 5.68 -2.99 25.72
N LYS A 90 4.64 -2.22 25.38
CA LYS A 90 4.48 -0.83 25.85
C LYS A 90 3.66 -0.76 27.13
N THR A 91 4.05 0.14 28.02
CA THR A 91 3.39 0.38 29.32
C THR A 91 1.93 0.79 29.15
N TRP A 92 1.64 1.72 28.23
CA TRP A 92 0.28 2.14 27.92
C TRP A 92 -0.63 1.00 27.41
N TYR A 93 -0.08 -0.07 26.84
CA TYR A 93 -0.90 -1.19 26.35
C TYR A 93 -1.54 -1.96 27.51
N GLN A 94 -0.80 -2.19 28.61
CA GLN A 94 -1.37 -2.85 29.79
C GLN A 94 -2.43 -1.97 30.44
N LYS A 95 -2.13 -0.68 30.61
CA LYS A 95 -3.06 0.28 31.20
C LYS A 95 -4.35 0.41 30.39
N LEU A 96 -4.29 0.44 29.06
CA LEU A 96 -5.49 0.41 28.22
C LEU A 96 -6.31 -0.87 28.43
N LYS A 97 -5.69 -2.04 28.61
CA LYS A 97 -6.42 -3.28 28.88
C LYS A 97 -7.08 -3.28 30.26
N GLU A 98 -6.43 -2.70 31.26
CA GLU A 98 -6.98 -2.56 32.62
C GLU A 98 -8.18 -1.61 32.65
N LEU A 99 -8.10 -0.51 31.90
CA LEU A 99 -9.18 0.48 31.79
C LEU A 99 -10.30 0.08 30.81
N SER A 100 -10.11 -1.00 30.05
CA SER A 100 -11.08 -1.42 29.04
C SER A 100 -12.37 -1.91 29.69
N ILE A 101 -13.48 -1.23 29.42
CA ILE A 101 -14.82 -1.63 29.88
C ILE A 101 -15.36 -2.89 29.17
N GLY A 102 -14.72 -3.33 28.08
CA GLY A 102 -15.08 -4.51 27.30
C GLY A 102 -13.89 -5.06 26.50
N PRO A 103 -14.05 -6.21 25.83
CA PRO A 103 -12.98 -6.78 25.02
C PRO A 103 -12.56 -5.79 23.91
N PRO A 104 -11.26 -5.46 23.77
CA PRO A 104 -10.82 -4.51 22.77
C PRO A 104 -11.08 -5.06 21.37
N ILE A 105 -11.73 -4.27 20.53
CA ILE A 105 -11.96 -4.61 19.12
C ILE A 105 -10.63 -4.53 18.39
N ARG A 106 -10.19 -5.65 17.84
CA ARG A 106 -9.08 -5.65 16.89
C ARG A 106 -9.55 -4.99 15.61
N LEU A 107 -9.08 -3.77 15.39
CA LEU A 107 -9.27 -3.11 14.11
C LEU A 107 -8.53 -3.91 13.02
N PRO A 108 -9.09 -3.98 11.80
CA PRO A 108 -8.32 -4.43 10.66
C PRO A 108 -7.07 -3.54 10.57
N GLN A 109 -5.90 -4.13 10.27
CA GLN A 109 -4.67 -3.33 10.36
C GLN A 109 -4.71 -2.12 9.43
N ALA A 110 -4.39 -0.99 10.05
CA ALA A 110 -4.33 0.31 9.42
C ALA A 110 -3.14 0.34 8.49
N SER A 111 -3.46 0.06 7.25
CA SER A 111 -2.59 0.20 6.13
C SER A 111 -3.29 1.21 5.15
N GLN A 112 -4.56 1.56 5.38
CA GLN A 112 -5.40 2.45 4.57
C GLN A 112 -5.04 3.93 4.74
N PHE A 113 -4.36 4.51 3.74
CA PHE A 113 -4.44 5.95 3.49
C PHE A 113 -5.47 6.20 2.39
N CYS A 114 -6.37 7.15 2.66
CA CYS A 114 -7.31 7.72 1.71
C CYS A 114 -6.56 8.11 0.43
N ILE A 115 -7.00 7.63 -0.72
CA ILE A 115 -6.54 8.13 -2.02
C ILE A 115 -7.70 8.92 -2.64
N PRO A 116 -7.49 10.12 -3.21
CA PRO A 116 -8.55 10.89 -3.90
C PRO A 116 -9.13 10.14 -5.12
N HIS A 117 -10.39 10.42 -5.45
CA HIS A 117 -11.14 9.84 -6.56
C HIS A 117 -10.44 10.07 -7.92
N SER A 118 -10.45 9.03 -8.77
CA SER A 118 -10.06 9.01 -10.20
C SER A 118 -8.69 9.59 -10.57
N ILE A 119 -7.68 8.74 -10.76
CA ILE A 119 -6.45 9.19 -11.43
C ILE A 119 -5.82 8.12 -12.33
N ALA A 120 -6.23 8.11 -13.61
CA ALA A 120 -5.64 7.29 -14.65
C ALA A 120 -4.20 7.72 -14.98
N MET A 121 -3.30 6.77 -15.27
CA MET A 121 -2.14 7.02 -16.12
C MET A 121 -2.63 7.03 -17.59
N PRO A 122 -2.72 8.19 -18.26
CA PRO A 122 -3.27 8.26 -19.62
C PRO A 122 -2.45 7.40 -20.61
N GLU A 123 -1.13 7.35 -20.41
CA GLU A 123 -0.22 6.58 -21.29
C GLU A 123 -0.13 5.11 -20.94
N ALA A 124 -0.51 4.71 -19.72
CA ALA A 124 -0.63 3.30 -19.39
C ALA A 124 -1.87 2.66 -20.04
N LEU A 125 -2.81 3.48 -20.54
CA LEU A 125 -3.98 3.03 -21.29
C LEU A 125 -3.77 3.00 -22.82
N LYS A 126 -2.59 3.42 -23.31
CA LYS A 126 -2.23 3.22 -24.72
C LYS A 126 -1.82 1.78 -25.00
N ASN A 127 -2.02 1.34 -26.24
CA ASN A 127 -1.56 0.03 -26.69
C ASN A 127 -0.03 -0.08 -26.51
N HIS A 128 0.47 -1.24 -26.07
CA HIS A 128 1.90 -1.45 -25.79
C HIS A 128 2.78 -1.14 -27.01
N ARG A 129 2.28 -1.44 -28.21
CA ARG A 129 2.99 -1.23 -29.48
C ARG A 129 3.20 0.25 -29.81
N ASP A 130 2.28 1.11 -29.39
CA ASP A 130 2.30 2.54 -29.71
C ASP A 130 3.18 3.34 -28.74
N LEU A 131 3.63 2.71 -27.65
CA LEU A 131 4.47 3.37 -26.66
C LEU A 131 5.92 3.47 -27.12
N CYS A 132 6.50 4.65 -26.90
CA CYS A 132 7.95 4.84 -27.00
C CYS A 132 8.67 3.99 -25.95
N LEU A 133 9.93 3.64 -26.21
CA LEU A 133 10.65 2.66 -25.38
C LEU A 133 10.70 3.06 -23.88
N LYS A 134 10.87 4.35 -23.58
CA LYS A 134 10.89 4.85 -22.20
C LYS A 134 9.57 4.58 -21.47
N LYS A 135 8.44 4.84 -22.13
CA LYS A 135 7.09 4.63 -21.58
C LYS A 135 6.71 3.16 -21.53
N LEU A 136 7.07 2.39 -22.55
CA LEU A 136 6.87 0.93 -22.54
C LEU A 136 7.64 0.27 -21.40
N ARG A 137 8.90 0.68 -21.15
CA ARG A 137 9.70 0.22 -20.01
C ARG A 137 9.03 0.58 -18.68
N GLN A 138 8.56 1.82 -18.56
CA GLN A 138 7.84 2.28 -17.37
C GLN A 138 6.60 1.43 -17.10
N LYS A 139 5.77 1.21 -18.13
CA LYS A 139 4.58 0.38 -18.06
C LYS A 139 4.90 -1.08 -17.70
N ALA A 140 5.90 -1.69 -18.33
CA ALA A 140 6.32 -3.06 -18.05
C ALA A 140 6.83 -3.24 -16.61
N ILE A 141 7.66 -2.30 -16.11
CA ILE A 141 8.14 -2.32 -14.73
C ILE A 141 6.97 -2.17 -13.74
N THR A 142 6.05 -1.25 -14.00
CA THR A 142 4.89 -0.98 -13.14
C THR A 142 3.95 -2.18 -13.07
N LEU A 143 3.56 -2.75 -14.21
CA LEU A 143 2.67 -3.91 -14.28
C LEU A 143 3.32 -5.15 -13.63
N LEU A 144 4.61 -5.39 -13.89
CA LEU A 144 5.33 -6.49 -13.25
C LEU A 144 5.48 -6.29 -11.73
N ALA A 145 5.72 -5.06 -11.27
CA ALA A 145 5.80 -4.74 -9.84
C ALA A 145 4.48 -5.05 -9.12
N LEU A 146 3.34 -4.75 -9.76
CA LEU A 146 2.00 -5.04 -9.22
C LEU A 146 1.70 -6.54 -9.27
N ALA A 147 1.77 -7.15 -10.44
CA ALA A 147 1.37 -8.53 -10.67
C ALA A 147 2.21 -9.53 -9.88
N ALA A 148 3.53 -9.30 -9.79
CA ALA A 148 4.44 -10.15 -9.00
C ALA A 148 4.66 -9.65 -7.56
N MET A 149 3.97 -8.58 -7.15
CA MET A 149 4.13 -7.93 -5.84
C MET A 149 5.60 -7.60 -5.51
N CYS A 150 6.39 -7.18 -6.50
CA CYS A 150 7.83 -7.03 -6.41
C CYS A 150 8.26 -5.70 -5.77
N ARG A 151 9.37 -5.72 -5.02
CA ARG A 151 10.10 -4.52 -4.61
C ARG A 151 10.99 -4.03 -5.76
N PRO A 152 11.43 -2.76 -5.79
CA PRO A 152 12.39 -2.29 -6.78
C PRO A 152 13.67 -3.14 -6.84
N SER A 153 14.15 -3.64 -5.69
CA SER A 153 15.30 -4.53 -5.61
C SER A 153 15.04 -5.94 -6.13
N ASP A 154 13.79 -6.38 -6.21
CA ASP A 154 13.44 -7.69 -6.79
C ASP A 154 13.48 -7.60 -8.33
N LEU A 155 13.13 -6.44 -8.90
CA LEU A 155 13.17 -6.18 -10.35
C LEU A 155 14.56 -5.78 -10.87
N ALA A 156 15.45 -5.34 -9.97
CA ALA A 156 16.83 -4.99 -10.24
C ALA A 156 17.74 -5.46 -9.09
N PRO A 157 17.89 -6.79 -8.91
CA PRO A 157 18.80 -7.33 -7.90
C PRO A 157 20.24 -6.98 -8.25
N ARG A 158 21.15 -7.03 -7.27
CA ARG A 158 22.57 -6.68 -7.48
C ARG A 158 23.25 -7.48 -8.59
N VAL A 159 22.85 -8.73 -8.76
CA VAL A 159 23.37 -9.63 -9.80
C VAL A 159 22.70 -9.46 -11.16
N GLY A 160 21.65 -8.64 -11.25
CA GLY A 160 20.82 -8.47 -12.44
C GLY A 160 19.66 -9.47 -12.51
N LEU A 161 18.56 -9.03 -13.13
CA LEU A 161 17.45 -9.87 -13.56
C LEU A 161 17.55 -10.01 -15.08
N PHE A 162 17.55 -11.23 -15.58
CA PHE A 162 17.85 -11.56 -16.97
C PHE A 162 16.64 -12.17 -17.68
N ARG A 163 16.64 -12.08 -19.01
CA ARG A 163 15.52 -12.53 -19.86
C ARG A 163 15.31 -14.05 -19.83
N ASN A 164 16.36 -14.84 -19.66
CA ASN A 164 16.27 -16.29 -19.54
C ASN A 164 15.58 -16.76 -18.25
N GLN A 165 15.38 -15.86 -17.28
CA GLN A 165 14.61 -16.10 -16.07
C GLN A 165 13.11 -15.82 -16.27
N VAL A 166 12.71 -15.41 -17.47
CA VAL A 166 11.33 -15.05 -17.83
C VAL A 166 10.85 -15.99 -18.94
N LEU A 167 9.98 -16.93 -18.58
CA LEU A 167 9.48 -17.98 -19.46
C LEU A 167 8.00 -17.75 -19.79
N PHE A 168 7.72 -17.54 -21.07
CA PHE A 168 6.35 -17.47 -21.57
C PHE A 168 5.82 -18.88 -21.83
N LYS A 169 4.77 -19.28 -21.10
CA LYS A 169 4.17 -20.61 -21.19
C LYS A 169 3.15 -20.69 -22.34
N PRO A 170 2.89 -21.91 -22.90
CA PRO A 170 1.90 -22.10 -23.97
C PRO A 170 0.47 -21.72 -23.58
N ASN A 171 0.13 -21.79 -22.30
CA ASN A 171 -1.17 -21.39 -21.76
C ASN A 171 -1.36 -19.85 -21.67
N GLY A 172 -0.39 -19.07 -22.15
CA GLY A 172 -0.43 -17.61 -22.13
C GLY A 172 0.12 -16.98 -20.85
N CYS A 173 0.39 -17.76 -19.81
CA CYS A 173 0.97 -17.25 -18.57
C CYS A 173 2.48 -16.98 -18.71
N LEU A 174 3.02 -16.23 -17.76
CA LEU A 174 4.44 -15.97 -17.61
C LEU A 174 4.95 -16.59 -16.30
N ALA A 175 6.07 -17.31 -16.34
CA ALA A 175 6.84 -17.65 -15.15
C ALA A 175 8.10 -16.79 -15.08
N ALA A 176 8.30 -16.12 -13.95
CA ALA A 176 9.48 -15.30 -13.69
C ALA A 176 10.23 -15.83 -12.47
N GLN A 177 11.52 -16.14 -12.65
CA GLN A 177 12.41 -16.59 -11.58
C GLN A 177 13.25 -15.43 -11.06
N PHE A 178 13.28 -15.28 -9.74
CA PHE A 178 13.97 -14.21 -9.05
C PHE A 178 14.97 -14.81 -8.06
N PHE A 179 16.19 -14.28 -8.00
CA PHE A 179 17.26 -14.77 -7.13
C PHE A 179 17.90 -13.64 -6.31
N GLY A 180 18.47 -13.95 -5.16
CA GLY A 180 19.34 -13.03 -4.41
C GLY A 180 18.62 -11.81 -3.83
N THR A 181 17.35 -11.98 -3.48
CA THR A 181 16.55 -10.93 -2.81
C THR A 181 16.85 -10.90 -1.31
N LYS A 182 16.49 -9.80 -0.63
CA LYS A 182 16.81 -9.55 0.79
C LYS A 182 16.37 -10.67 1.76
N ASN A 183 15.39 -11.50 1.37
CA ASN A 183 14.85 -12.59 2.19
C ASN A 183 15.24 -13.98 1.65
N ASP A 184 16.12 -14.05 0.64
CA ASP A 184 16.62 -15.26 0.01
C ASP A 184 18.09 -15.44 0.40
N SER A 185 18.33 -15.63 1.71
CA SER A 185 19.68 -15.81 2.26
C SER A 185 20.41 -16.99 1.64
N ASP A 186 19.65 -18.02 1.25
CA ASP A 186 20.17 -19.30 0.77
C ASP A 186 20.25 -19.34 -0.77
N ARG A 187 19.84 -18.27 -1.46
CA ARG A 187 19.83 -18.11 -2.93
C ARG A 187 19.07 -19.21 -3.68
N HIS A 188 18.09 -19.83 -3.05
CA HIS A 188 17.22 -20.80 -3.72
C HIS A 188 16.37 -20.14 -4.81
N GLY A 189 16.21 -18.81 -4.73
CA GLY A 189 15.34 -18.06 -5.62
C GLY A 189 13.87 -18.40 -5.41
N PHE A 190 13.00 -17.74 -6.16
CA PHE A 190 11.58 -18.05 -6.17
C PHE A 190 11.01 -17.84 -7.57
N GLU A 191 10.06 -18.70 -7.94
CA GLU A 191 9.29 -18.57 -9.17
C GLU A 191 7.95 -17.91 -8.88
N VAL A 192 7.57 -16.97 -9.73
CA VAL A 192 6.26 -16.32 -9.72
C VAL A 192 5.57 -16.61 -11.04
N GLN A 193 4.38 -17.20 -10.99
CA GLN A 193 3.51 -17.27 -12.13
C GLN A 193 2.64 -16.00 -12.19
N ILE A 194 2.56 -15.41 -13.38
CA ILE A 194 1.77 -14.23 -13.70
C ILE A 194 0.82 -14.63 -14.81
N ASP A 195 -0.47 -14.51 -14.52
CA ASP A 195 -1.52 -14.80 -15.47
C ASP A 195 -1.80 -13.58 -16.34
N PRO A 196 -2.26 -13.76 -17.59
CA PRO A 196 -2.63 -12.66 -18.45
C PRO A 196 -3.85 -11.92 -17.89
N SER A 197 -3.90 -10.60 -18.04
CA SER A 197 -5.06 -9.79 -17.64
C SER A 197 -6.18 -9.88 -18.67
N SER A 198 -7.43 -9.83 -18.20
CA SER A 198 -8.61 -9.69 -19.06
C SER A 198 -8.60 -8.39 -19.87
N ASN A 199 -7.93 -7.34 -19.38
CA ASN A 199 -7.75 -6.09 -20.12
C ASN A 199 -6.41 -6.08 -20.86
N PRO A 200 -6.41 -6.08 -22.21
CA PRO A 200 -5.19 -6.13 -23.01
C PRO A 200 -4.33 -4.87 -22.87
N LEU A 201 -4.86 -3.75 -22.40
CA LEU A 201 -4.09 -2.53 -22.18
C LEU A 201 -3.27 -2.61 -20.89
N THR A 202 -3.68 -3.41 -19.92
CA THR A 202 -3.03 -3.53 -18.61
C THR A 202 -2.45 -4.91 -18.38
N ASP A 203 -2.36 -5.71 -19.45
CA ASP A 203 -1.86 -7.07 -19.37
C ASP A 203 -0.34 -7.10 -19.12
N PRO A 204 0.12 -7.58 -17.96
CA PRO A 204 1.54 -7.63 -17.64
C PRO A 204 2.32 -8.54 -18.60
N VAL A 205 1.69 -9.61 -19.11
CA VAL A 205 2.38 -10.61 -19.93
C VAL A 205 2.69 -10.07 -21.32
N SER A 206 1.68 -9.56 -22.03
CA SER A 206 1.85 -8.98 -23.37
C SER A 206 2.68 -7.70 -23.32
N CYS A 207 2.54 -6.87 -22.28
CA CYS A 207 3.38 -5.68 -22.10
C CYS A 207 4.87 -6.04 -21.96
N LEU A 208 5.18 -7.05 -21.14
CA LEU A 208 6.58 -7.46 -20.93
C LEU A 208 7.14 -8.11 -22.20
N ARG A 209 6.33 -8.90 -22.91
CA ARG A 209 6.71 -9.51 -24.19
C ARG A 209 7.07 -8.45 -25.23
N GLU A 210 6.22 -7.45 -25.40
CA GLU A 210 6.46 -6.33 -26.31
C GLU A 210 7.74 -5.57 -25.95
N TYR A 211 7.97 -5.31 -24.65
CA TYR A 211 9.18 -4.66 -24.19
C TYR A 211 10.45 -5.47 -24.50
N ILE A 212 10.44 -6.78 -24.22
CA ILE A 212 11.56 -7.69 -24.48
C ILE A 212 11.90 -7.70 -25.98
N GLU A 213 10.88 -7.78 -26.85
CA GLU A 213 11.07 -7.81 -28.29
C GLU A 213 11.69 -6.49 -28.80
N LYS A 214 11.13 -5.33 -28.40
CA LYS A 214 11.67 -4.01 -28.81
C LYS A 214 13.10 -3.75 -28.34
N THR A 215 13.58 -4.45 -27.31
CA THR A 215 14.93 -4.27 -26.76
C THR A 215 15.89 -5.41 -27.09
N LYS A 216 15.41 -6.47 -27.76
CA LYS A 216 16.18 -7.67 -28.08
C LYS A 216 17.41 -7.39 -28.93
N ILE A 217 17.32 -6.46 -29.87
CA ILE A 217 18.44 -6.07 -30.73
C ILE A 217 19.60 -5.42 -29.95
N HIS A 218 19.35 -4.87 -28.75
CA HIS A 218 20.35 -4.13 -27.99
C HIS A 218 21.08 -4.99 -26.95
N VAL A 219 20.42 -5.97 -26.34
CA VAL A 219 21.00 -6.80 -25.27
C VAL A 219 20.89 -8.30 -25.49
N GLY A 220 20.35 -8.73 -26.62
CA GLY A 220 20.21 -10.14 -26.98
C GLY A 220 19.13 -10.87 -26.20
N VAL A 221 19.15 -12.20 -26.32
CA VAL A 221 18.13 -13.10 -25.74
C VAL A 221 18.38 -13.37 -24.25
N THR A 222 19.64 -13.35 -23.82
CA THR A 222 20.06 -13.65 -22.43
C THR A 222 20.47 -12.42 -21.64
N GLY A 223 20.39 -11.22 -22.24
CA GLY A 223 20.76 -9.98 -21.58
C GLY A 223 19.83 -9.59 -20.41
N PRO A 224 20.13 -8.46 -19.76
CA PRO A 224 19.30 -7.92 -18.69
C PRO A 224 17.84 -7.74 -19.15
N LEU A 225 16.91 -8.01 -18.25
CA LEU A 225 15.48 -7.84 -18.49
C LEU A 225 15.18 -6.36 -18.69
N PHE A 226 15.49 -5.52 -17.69
CA PHE A 226 15.30 -4.08 -17.75
C PHE A 226 16.61 -3.33 -17.94
N VAL A 227 16.65 -2.47 -18.95
CA VAL A 227 17.84 -1.76 -19.38
C VAL A 227 17.67 -0.24 -19.32
N ASN A 228 18.79 0.46 -19.16
CA ASN A 228 18.85 1.90 -19.37
C ASN A 228 18.50 2.22 -20.84
N THR A 229 17.89 3.38 -21.09
CA THR A 229 17.50 3.83 -22.44
C THR A 229 18.62 4.56 -23.18
N THR A 230 19.81 4.62 -22.57
CA THR A 230 21.00 5.26 -23.13
C THR A 230 22.11 4.21 -23.24
N PRO A 231 22.95 4.27 -24.29
CA PRO A 231 24.15 3.44 -24.37
C PRO A 231 25.00 3.55 -23.08
N PRO A 232 25.59 2.45 -22.60
CA PRO A 232 25.67 1.12 -23.22
C PRO A 232 24.49 0.17 -22.87
N TYR A 233 23.30 0.70 -22.55
CA TYR A 233 22.08 -0.08 -22.28
C TYR A 233 22.24 -1.11 -21.15
N MET A 234 23.02 -0.76 -20.13
CA MET A 234 23.26 -1.63 -18.96
C MET A 234 21.98 -1.95 -18.20
N ALA A 235 22.04 -3.03 -17.41
CA ALA A 235 21.00 -3.38 -16.45
C ALA A 235 20.66 -2.18 -15.56
N MET A 236 19.36 -1.97 -15.31
CA MET A 236 18.91 -0.92 -14.41
C MET A 236 19.29 -1.22 -12.97
N SER A 237 19.60 -0.17 -12.20
CA SER A 237 19.76 -0.27 -10.75
C SER A 237 18.40 -0.25 -10.03
N ALA A 238 18.35 -0.76 -8.80
CA ALA A 238 17.15 -0.63 -7.95
C ALA A 238 16.72 0.83 -7.72
N ALA A 239 17.67 1.77 -7.69
CA ALA A 239 17.37 3.20 -7.59
C ALA A 239 16.71 3.74 -8.88
N SER A 240 17.20 3.31 -10.05
CA SER A 240 16.61 3.65 -11.35
C SER A 240 15.20 3.08 -11.49
N VAL A 241 14.98 1.82 -11.10
CA VAL A 241 13.63 1.20 -11.06
C VAL A 241 12.71 1.96 -10.10
N SER A 242 13.21 2.32 -8.91
CA SER A 242 12.45 3.14 -7.94
C SER A 242 12.08 4.52 -8.51
N SER A 243 12.95 5.13 -9.33
CA SER A 243 12.62 6.37 -10.04
C SER A 243 11.50 6.18 -11.05
N VAL A 244 11.56 5.14 -11.87
CA VAL A 244 10.52 4.83 -12.87
C VAL A 244 9.15 4.57 -12.22
N LEU A 245 9.13 3.88 -11.08
CA LEU A 245 7.90 3.66 -10.31
C LEU A 245 7.36 4.98 -9.72
N ARG A 246 8.23 5.88 -9.24
CA ARG A 246 7.83 7.23 -8.80
C ARG A 246 7.30 8.08 -9.95
N ASP A 247 7.90 7.99 -11.14
CA ASP A 247 7.38 8.67 -12.34
C ASP A 247 5.98 8.17 -12.67
N SER A 248 5.71 6.87 -12.48
CA SER A 248 4.38 6.28 -12.69
C SER A 248 3.35 6.79 -11.67
N ILE A 249 3.74 6.91 -10.40
CA ILE A 249 2.91 7.53 -9.36
C ILE A 249 2.56 8.98 -9.73
N LYS A 250 3.56 9.77 -10.13
CA LYS A 250 3.38 11.18 -10.50
C LYS A 250 2.48 11.34 -11.73
N GLU A 251 2.66 10.51 -12.74
CA GLU A 251 1.83 10.52 -13.95
C GLU A 251 0.39 10.07 -13.69
N ALA A 252 0.20 9.20 -12.70
CA ALA A 252 -1.10 8.87 -12.15
C ALA A 252 -1.58 9.91 -11.15
N GLY A 253 -1.05 11.14 -11.16
CA GLY A 253 -1.44 12.29 -10.31
C GLY A 253 -1.52 12.00 -8.80
N LEU A 254 -0.88 10.94 -8.33
CA LEU A 254 -0.88 10.55 -6.93
C LEU A 254 0.03 11.48 -6.13
N GLY A 255 -0.35 11.76 -4.88
CA GLY A 255 0.36 12.67 -3.99
C GLY A 255 1.77 12.18 -3.58
N SER A 256 2.51 13.05 -2.90
CA SER A 256 3.91 12.81 -2.49
C SER A 256 4.07 11.77 -1.38
N GLU A 257 2.97 11.37 -0.72
CA GLU A 257 2.89 10.28 0.25
C GLU A 257 3.14 8.91 -0.39
N PHE A 258 2.93 8.77 -1.70
CA PHE A 258 3.14 7.51 -2.41
C PHE A 258 4.59 7.35 -2.86
N THR A 259 5.14 6.16 -2.63
CA THR A 259 6.50 5.82 -3.04
C THR A 259 6.54 4.51 -3.80
N ALA A 260 7.68 4.20 -4.42
CA ALA A 260 7.89 2.91 -5.11
C ALA A 260 7.66 1.68 -4.20
N ARG A 261 7.68 1.84 -2.88
CA ARG A 261 7.40 0.76 -1.91
C ARG A 261 5.91 0.40 -1.85
N CYS A 262 5.03 1.27 -2.32
CA CYS A 262 3.57 1.07 -2.29
C CYS A 262 3.09 0.06 -3.33
N PHE A 263 3.84 -0.20 -4.41
CA PHE A 263 3.45 -1.15 -5.46
C PHE A 263 3.22 -2.58 -4.95
N ARG A 264 4.13 -3.09 -4.10
CA ARG A 264 3.99 -4.42 -3.51
C ARG A 264 2.70 -4.61 -2.70
N PRO A 265 2.40 -3.78 -1.69
CA PRO A 265 1.18 -3.93 -0.92
C PRO A 265 -0.08 -3.56 -1.73
N THR A 266 0.03 -2.68 -2.73
CA THR A 266 -1.07 -2.46 -3.69
C THR A 266 -1.42 -3.75 -4.46
N GLY A 267 -0.43 -4.45 -5.01
CA GLY A 267 -0.66 -5.73 -5.70
C GLY A 267 -1.28 -6.78 -4.76
N ALA A 268 -0.80 -6.84 -3.51
CA ALA A 268 -1.36 -7.70 -2.46
C ALA A 268 -2.85 -7.44 -2.23
N THR A 269 -3.19 -6.16 -2.09
CA THR A 269 -4.53 -5.67 -1.84
C THR A 269 -5.45 -6.01 -3.01
N ALA A 270 -5.06 -5.66 -4.24
CA ALA A 270 -5.84 -5.94 -5.43
C ALA A 270 -6.14 -7.44 -5.58
N ALA A 271 -5.15 -8.31 -5.35
CA ALA A 271 -5.35 -9.76 -5.44
C ALA A 271 -6.38 -10.26 -4.42
N VAL A 272 -6.22 -9.92 -3.14
CA VAL A 272 -7.12 -10.38 -2.07
C VAL A 272 -8.55 -9.88 -2.29
N LEU A 273 -8.70 -8.62 -2.74
CA LEU A 273 -10.02 -8.04 -3.03
C LEU A 273 -10.66 -8.60 -4.29
N GLY A 274 -9.85 -8.99 -5.27
CA GLY A 274 -10.26 -9.73 -6.47
C GLY A 274 -10.68 -11.18 -6.18
N GLY A 275 -10.69 -11.60 -4.92
CA GLY A 275 -11.09 -12.95 -4.52
C GLY A 275 -9.97 -13.99 -4.59
N VAL A 276 -8.72 -13.58 -4.82
CA VAL A 276 -7.58 -14.50 -4.74
C VAL A 276 -7.45 -15.01 -3.31
N ALA A 277 -7.42 -16.33 -3.15
CA ALA A 277 -7.30 -16.95 -1.84
C ALA A 277 -6.04 -16.46 -1.09
N ALA A 278 -6.18 -16.22 0.21
CA ALA A 278 -5.12 -15.64 1.04
C ALA A 278 -3.80 -16.42 0.95
N HIS A 279 -3.86 -17.75 0.94
CA HIS A 279 -2.67 -18.60 0.81
C HIS A 279 -1.94 -18.41 -0.53
N THR A 280 -2.67 -18.16 -1.62
CA THR A 280 -2.12 -17.90 -2.96
C THR A 280 -1.45 -16.52 -2.99
N ALA A 281 -2.14 -15.49 -2.50
CA ALA A 281 -1.59 -14.14 -2.37
C ALA A 281 -0.36 -14.12 -1.44
N ARG A 282 -0.38 -14.92 -0.36
CA ARG A 282 0.74 -15.11 0.57
C ARG A 282 1.95 -15.73 -0.11
N SER A 283 1.74 -16.78 -0.88
CA SER A 283 2.80 -17.43 -1.65
C SER A 283 3.42 -16.46 -2.66
N LEU A 284 2.61 -15.72 -3.41
CA LEU A 284 3.06 -14.71 -4.39
C LEU A 284 3.85 -13.56 -3.74
N GLY A 285 3.28 -13.02 -2.66
CA GLY A 285 3.88 -11.95 -1.87
C GLY A 285 4.99 -12.39 -0.92
N ARG A 286 5.32 -13.69 -0.89
CA ARG A 286 6.38 -14.29 -0.06
C ARG A 286 6.27 -13.90 1.43
N TRP A 287 5.05 -13.92 1.96
CA TRP A 287 4.82 -13.66 3.39
C TRP A 287 4.78 -14.97 4.17
N LYS A 288 5.44 -15.00 5.33
CA LYS A 288 5.52 -16.22 6.15
C LYS A 288 4.17 -16.61 6.74
N THR A 289 3.34 -15.63 7.07
CA THR A 289 2.05 -15.84 7.73
C THR A 289 0.98 -14.96 7.11
N ASP A 290 -0.27 -15.39 7.21
CA ASP A 290 -1.44 -14.60 6.83
C ASP A 290 -1.51 -13.31 7.66
N ASP A 291 -1.08 -13.39 8.93
CA ASP A 291 -0.88 -12.21 9.78
C ASP A 291 -0.04 -11.17 9.02
N VAL A 292 1.18 -11.48 8.60
CA VAL A 292 2.05 -10.51 7.89
C VAL A 292 1.39 -9.96 6.63
N LEU A 293 0.72 -10.80 5.83
CA LEU A 293 -0.03 -10.40 4.63
C LEU A 293 -1.10 -9.36 4.99
N PHE A 294 -2.08 -9.73 5.81
CA PHE A 294 -3.24 -8.90 6.12
C PHE A 294 -2.89 -7.67 6.95
N ASN A 295 -1.84 -7.79 7.75
CA ASN A 295 -1.43 -6.75 8.66
C ASN A 295 -0.61 -5.65 7.98
N ARG A 296 0.37 -6.06 7.18
CA ARG A 296 1.36 -5.12 6.65
C ARG A 296 1.20 -4.79 5.18
N TYR A 297 0.44 -5.60 4.44
CA TYR A 297 0.43 -5.54 2.98
C TYR A 297 -0.96 -5.50 2.34
N VAL A 298 -2.01 -6.04 2.98
CA VAL A 298 -3.39 -5.87 2.51
C VAL A 298 -4.00 -4.65 3.18
N PHE A 299 -4.55 -3.77 2.34
CA PHE A 299 -5.22 -2.55 2.72
C PHE A 299 -6.74 -2.71 2.52
N PRO A 300 -7.59 -2.56 3.54
CA PRO A 300 -9.04 -2.70 3.33
C PRO A 300 -9.60 -1.65 2.34
N LEU A 301 -10.61 -2.04 1.54
CA LEU A 301 -11.26 -1.19 0.51
C LEU A 301 -12.06 -0.09 1.15
N ASP A 302 -11.52 1.10 1.13
CA ASP A 302 -12.26 2.28 1.52
C ASP A 302 -11.86 3.52 0.68
N SER A 303 -11.02 3.31 -0.34
CA SER A 303 -10.92 4.11 -1.57
C SER A 303 -10.22 3.24 -2.62
N ASP A 304 -10.45 3.47 -3.91
CA ASP A 304 -9.92 2.59 -4.97
C ASP A 304 -8.41 2.36 -4.82
N SER A 305 -7.93 1.14 -5.08
CA SER A 305 -6.51 0.82 -4.93
C SER A 305 -5.66 1.69 -5.86
N ILE A 306 -4.36 1.89 -5.56
CA ILE A 306 -3.44 2.56 -6.52
C ILE A 306 -3.56 1.94 -7.91
N THR A 307 -3.78 0.63 -8.01
CA THR A 307 -4.03 -0.07 -9.26
C THR A 307 -5.30 0.42 -9.95
N ASP A 308 -6.45 0.41 -9.26
CA ASP A 308 -7.73 0.85 -9.82
C ASP A 308 -7.68 2.31 -10.25
N LYS A 309 -6.88 3.15 -9.57
CA LYS A 309 -6.66 4.55 -9.94
C LYS A 309 -5.75 4.64 -11.15
N MET A 310 -4.51 4.15 -11.03
CA MET A 310 -3.49 4.18 -12.09
C MET A 310 -4.00 3.66 -13.43
N PHE A 311 -4.91 2.69 -13.42
CA PHE A 311 -5.41 2.10 -14.66
C PHE A 311 -6.89 2.38 -14.94
N SER A 312 -7.65 3.00 -14.02
CA SER A 312 -9.10 3.22 -14.17
C SER A 312 -9.90 1.95 -14.56
N VAL A 313 -9.36 0.76 -14.25
CA VAL A 313 -9.92 -0.54 -14.58
C VAL A 313 -9.64 -1.51 -13.43
N LYS A 314 -10.64 -2.31 -13.05
CA LYS A 314 -10.47 -3.41 -12.09
C LYS A 314 -9.58 -4.48 -12.71
N LEU A 315 -8.39 -4.73 -12.14
CA LEU A 315 -7.63 -5.93 -12.48
C LEU A 315 -8.39 -7.14 -11.92
N THR A 316 -8.90 -7.96 -12.84
CA THR A 316 -9.39 -9.32 -12.57
C THR A 316 -8.36 -10.30 -13.09
#